data_AF-A0A1Q5SI19-F1
#
_entry.id   AF-A0A1Q5SI19-F1
#
_cell.length_a   1.000
_cell.length_b   1.000
_cell.length_c   1.000
_cell.angle_alpha   90.00
_cell.angle_beta   90.00
_cell.angle_gamma   90.00
#
_symmetry.space_group_name_H-M   'P 1'
#
loop_
_entity.id
_entity.type
_entity.pdbx_description
1 polymer ?
#
loop_
_entity_poly.entity_id
_entity_poly.type
_entity_poly.pdbx_seq_one_letter_code
_entity_poly.pdbx_strand_id
1 'polypeptide(L)'
;MNQQGSDANERRYYAQVRAFFSAFVAGDDFDDDDMLKAMSEGRDGIWEFRITFVPQARVFGGFLRTGEFVALNFDKRSNLAARGFAPLITATKARWKALFPSESPLLSGRSLLLQEFEDDI
;
A
#
# COMPACT_ATOMS: atom_id res chain seq x y z
N MET A 1 1.79 -35.13 5.12
CA MET A 1 0.73 -34.40 5.84
C MET A 1 1.31 -33.09 6.36
N ASN A 2 0.99 -31.94 5.75
CA ASN A 2 1.34 -30.60 6.26
C ASN A 2 0.65 -29.42 5.52
N GLN A 3 -0.22 -29.67 4.54
CA GLN A 3 -0.89 -28.59 3.78
C GLN A 3 -1.99 -27.88 4.59
N GLN A 4 -2.77 -28.60 5.40
CA GLN A 4 -3.91 -28.01 6.12
C GLN A 4 -3.54 -26.92 7.16
N GLY A 5 -2.38 -27.03 7.81
CA GLY A 5 -1.91 -26.02 8.77
C GLY A 5 -1.37 -24.74 8.12
N SER A 6 -0.84 -24.85 6.90
CA SER A 6 -0.35 -23.71 6.11
C SER A 6 -1.51 -22.82 5.66
N ASP A 7 -2.57 -23.45 5.13
CA ASP A 7 -3.71 -22.75 4.53
C ASP A 7 -4.56 -21.99 5.56
N ALA A 8 -4.62 -22.48 6.81
CA ALA A 8 -5.34 -21.80 7.89
C ALA A 8 -4.60 -20.53 8.35
N ASN A 9 -3.27 -20.62 8.47
CA ASN A 9 -2.41 -19.50 8.86
C ASN A 9 -2.42 -18.41 7.78
N GLU A 10 -2.35 -18.79 6.51
CA GLU A 10 -2.41 -17.87 5.39
C GLU A 10 -3.78 -17.14 5.30
N ARG A 11 -4.89 -17.88 5.47
CA ARG A 11 -6.23 -17.28 5.50
C ARG A 11 -6.38 -16.26 6.63
N ARG A 12 -5.90 -16.59 7.83
CA ARG A 12 -5.91 -15.68 8.99
C ARG A 12 -5.07 -14.44 8.71
N TYR A 13 -3.90 -14.60 8.12
CA TYR A 13 -3.03 -13.49 7.76
C TYR A 13 -3.72 -12.52 6.79
N TYR A 14 -4.29 -13.02 5.69
CA TYR A 14 -4.98 -12.15 4.74
C TYR A 14 -6.26 -11.53 5.32
N ALA A 15 -6.91 -12.17 6.30
CA ALA A 15 -7.99 -11.54 7.04
C ALA A 15 -7.50 -10.33 7.86
N GLN A 16 -6.32 -10.41 8.48
CA GLN A 16 -5.71 -9.28 9.19
C GLN A 16 -5.30 -8.17 8.22
N VAL A 17 -4.79 -8.51 7.03
CA VAL A 17 -4.48 -7.51 5.98
C VAL A 17 -5.74 -6.77 5.53
N ARG A 18 -6.85 -7.49 5.34
CA ARG A 18 -8.13 -6.84 5.03
C ARG A 18 -8.60 -5.94 6.16
N ALA A 19 -8.56 -6.42 7.40
CA ALA A 19 -8.95 -5.63 8.57
C ALA A 19 -8.11 -4.34 8.70
N PHE A 20 -6.80 -4.42 8.42
CA PHE A 20 -5.92 -3.25 8.38
C PHE A 20 -6.41 -2.20 7.38
N PHE A 21 -6.74 -2.60 6.14
CA PHE A 21 -7.23 -1.66 5.13
C PHE A 21 -8.63 -1.15 5.46
N SER A 22 -9.49 -1.99 6.00
CA SER A 22 -10.84 -1.58 6.42
C SER A 22 -10.80 -0.51 7.50
N ALA A 23 -9.91 -0.66 8.48
CA ALA A 23 -9.77 0.30 9.57
C ALA A 23 -9.13 1.62 9.07
N PHE A 24 -8.10 1.54 8.21
CA PHE A 24 -7.53 2.72 7.55
C PHE A 24 -8.59 3.50 6.74
N VAL A 25 -9.41 2.80 5.95
CA VAL A 25 -10.51 3.42 5.17
C VAL A 25 -11.59 4.03 6.06
N ALA A 26 -11.82 3.45 7.25
CA ALA A 26 -12.79 3.97 8.22
C ALA A 26 -12.31 5.21 8.98
N GLY A 27 -11.05 5.62 8.80
CA GLY A 27 -10.45 6.70 9.57
C GLY A 27 -10.27 6.37 11.05
N ASP A 28 -10.17 5.08 11.39
CA ASP A 28 -9.83 4.66 12.75
C ASP A 28 -8.48 5.28 13.16
N ASP A 29 -8.27 5.52 14.46
CA ASP A 29 -7.07 6.14 15.02
C ASP A 29 -5.83 5.27 14.72
N PHE A 30 -5.25 5.50 13.55
CA PHE A 30 -4.08 4.84 13.00
C PHE A 30 -2.90 5.79 13.11
N ASP A 31 -1.74 5.26 13.49
CA ASP A 31 -0.50 6.03 13.41
C ASP A 31 -0.07 6.11 11.92
N ASP A 32 -0.77 6.96 11.18
CA ASP A 32 -0.68 7.09 9.73
C ASP A 32 0.74 7.46 9.26
N ASP A 33 1.56 8.08 10.12
CA ASP A 33 2.96 8.47 9.86
C ASP A 33 3.85 7.25 9.70
N ASP A 34 3.62 6.24 10.53
CA ASP A 34 4.40 5.02 10.48
C ASP A 34 3.84 4.01 9.48
N MET A 35 2.54 4.08 9.20
CA MET A 35 1.82 3.09 8.41
C MET A 35 1.74 3.43 6.92
N LEU A 36 1.77 4.71 6.54
CA LEU A 36 1.77 5.16 5.16
C LEU A 36 2.96 6.07 4.87
N LYS A 37 3.91 5.61 4.03
CA LYS A 37 5.13 6.36 3.74
C LYS A 37 5.34 6.61 2.26
N ALA A 38 5.71 7.85 1.92
CA ALA A 38 6.14 8.19 0.57
C ALA A 38 7.50 7.52 0.25
N MET A 39 7.55 6.84 -0.89
CA MET A 39 8.79 6.28 -1.44
C MET A 39 9.52 7.36 -2.23
N SER A 40 10.83 7.18 -2.43
CA SER A 40 11.66 8.11 -3.24
C SER A 40 11.54 9.60 -2.82
N GLU A 41 11.22 9.87 -1.55
CA GLU A 41 10.93 11.22 -1.02
C GLU A 41 9.72 11.89 -1.68
N GLY A 42 8.74 11.10 -2.15
CA GLY A 42 7.51 11.57 -2.79
C GLY A 42 7.67 11.97 -4.26
N ARG A 43 8.88 11.92 -4.82
CA ARG A 43 9.19 12.41 -6.19
C ARG A 43 8.49 11.66 -7.32
N ASP A 44 8.01 10.46 -7.05
CA ASP A 44 7.39 9.59 -8.06
C ASP A 44 5.94 9.21 -7.73
N GLY A 45 5.37 9.82 -6.68
CA GLY A 45 3.98 9.58 -6.27
C GLY A 45 3.71 8.15 -5.79
N ILE A 46 4.76 7.36 -5.53
CA ILE A 46 4.63 6.02 -4.99
C ILE A 46 4.65 6.07 -3.46
N TRP A 47 3.72 5.35 -2.85
CA TRP A 47 3.62 5.20 -1.41
C TRP A 47 3.67 3.72 -1.02
N GLU A 48 4.11 3.47 0.21
CA GLU A 48 4.03 2.16 0.86
C GLU A 48 3.07 2.19 2.05
N PHE A 49 2.17 1.19 2.11
CA PHE A 49 1.52 0.80 3.36
C PHE A 49 2.37 -0.24 4.08
N ARG A 50 2.54 -0.05 5.39
CA ARG A 50 3.33 -0.93 6.25
C ARG A 50 2.42 -1.80 7.08
N ILE A 51 2.35 -3.07 6.70
CA ILE A 51 1.76 -4.11 7.53
C ILE A 51 2.79 -4.52 8.59
N THR A 52 2.51 -4.18 9.85
CA THR A 52 3.45 -4.32 10.99
C THR A 52 3.27 -5.62 11.77
N PHE A 53 2.11 -6.27 11.69
CA PHE A 53 1.89 -7.60 12.27
C PHE A 53 2.63 -8.69 11.48
N VAL A 54 2.91 -9.82 12.13
CA VAL A 54 3.75 -10.90 11.57
C VAL A 54 2.90 -11.89 10.75
N PRO A 55 3.32 -12.28 9.53
CA PRO A 55 4.49 -11.79 8.82
C PRO A 55 4.34 -10.35 8.31
N GLN A 56 5.35 -9.51 8.58
CA GLN A 56 5.35 -8.13 8.11
C GLN A 56 5.37 -8.07 6.59
N ALA A 57 4.66 -7.11 6.04
CA ALA A 57 4.59 -6.89 4.60
C ALA A 57 4.54 -5.41 4.24
N ARG A 58 4.69 -5.14 2.94
CA ARG A 58 4.53 -3.83 2.34
C ARG A 58 3.59 -3.94 1.16
N VAL A 59 2.71 -2.96 1.03
CA VAL A 59 1.87 -2.77 -0.15
C VAL A 59 2.30 -1.48 -0.81
N PHE A 60 2.61 -1.51 -2.10
CA PHE A 60 3.05 -0.36 -2.87
C PHE A 60 1.97 0.05 -3.86
N GLY A 61 1.83 1.35 -4.05
CA GLY A 61 0.81 1.93 -4.91
C GLY A 61 0.97 3.43 -5.03
N GLY A 62 -0.07 4.11 -5.49
CA GLY A 62 -0.12 5.56 -5.60
C GLY A 62 -1.54 6.07 -5.47
N PHE A 63 -1.69 7.37 -5.26
CA PHE A 63 -3.00 8.01 -5.24
C PHE A 63 -3.40 8.42 -6.64
N LEU A 64 -4.58 7.99 -7.08
CA LEU A 64 -5.15 8.41 -8.37
C LEU A 64 -5.79 9.79 -8.24
N ARG A 65 -6.48 10.00 -7.12
CA ARG A 65 -7.02 11.28 -6.64
C ARG A 65 -6.99 11.31 -5.11
N THR A 66 -7.32 12.45 -4.52
CA THR A 66 -7.54 12.59 -3.07
C THR A 66 -8.53 11.54 -2.58
N GLY A 67 -8.20 10.85 -1.48
CA GLY A 67 -9.01 9.76 -0.92
C GLY A 67 -8.93 8.43 -1.68
N GLU A 68 -8.28 8.35 -2.85
CA GLU A 68 -8.23 7.13 -3.66
C GLU A 68 -6.81 6.58 -3.84
N PHE A 69 -6.47 5.58 -3.03
CA PHE A 69 -5.22 4.84 -3.16
C PHE A 69 -5.37 3.56 -3.99
N VAL A 70 -4.53 3.41 -5.01
CA VAL A 70 -4.48 2.20 -5.85
C VAL A 70 -3.30 1.33 -5.43
N ALA A 71 -3.59 0.22 -4.74
CA ALA A 71 -2.61 -0.79 -4.36
C ALA A 71 -2.23 -1.69 -5.57
N LEU A 72 -0.95 -1.72 -5.94
CA LEU A 72 -0.47 -2.40 -7.15
C LEU A 72 0.55 -3.50 -6.92
N ASN A 73 1.29 -3.47 -5.82
CA ASN A 73 2.27 -4.50 -5.48
C ASN A 73 2.21 -4.84 -4.00
N PHE A 74 2.57 -6.09 -3.68
CA PHE A 74 2.64 -6.61 -2.32
C PHE A 74 3.86 -7.50 -2.18
N ASP A 75 4.57 -7.39 -1.06
CA ASP A 75 5.60 -8.36 -0.68
C ASP A 75 5.87 -8.39 0.83
N LYS A 76 6.40 -9.51 1.30
CA LYS A 76 6.84 -9.70 2.69
C LYS A 76 8.10 -8.88 2.95
N ARG A 77 8.20 -8.29 4.15
CA ARG A 77 9.38 -7.51 4.56
C ARG A 77 10.67 -8.33 4.51
N SER A 78 10.61 -9.62 4.82
CA SER A 78 11.76 -10.54 4.76
C SER A 78 12.36 -10.60 3.35
N ASN A 79 11.53 -10.62 2.32
CA ASN A 79 11.96 -10.67 0.93
C ASN A 79 12.55 -9.31 0.50
N LEU A 80 11.92 -8.22 0.93
CA LEU A 80 12.39 -6.85 0.68
C LEU A 80 13.74 -6.55 1.33
N ALA A 81 13.98 -7.08 2.54
CA ALA A 81 15.26 -6.93 3.22
C ALA A 81 16.41 -7.56 2.42
N ALA A 82 16.15 -8.65 1.69
CA ALA A 82 17.16 -9.32 0.87
C ALA A 82 17.41 -8.63 -0.49
N ARG A 83 16.36 -8.09 -1.12
CA ARG A 83 16.42 -7.58 -2.51
C ARG A 83 16.37 -6.06 -2.66
N GLY A 84 16.07 -5.34 -1.59
CA GLY A 84 15.80 -3.91 -1.60
C GLY A 84 14.42 -3.55 -2.18
N PHE A 85 14.10 -2.25 -2.16
CA PHE A 85 12.81 -1.72 -2.58
C PHE A 85 12.74 -1.34 -4.06
N ALA A 86 13.89 -1.04 -4.69
CA ALA A 86 13.95 -0.55 -6.06
C ALA A 86 13.21 -1.46 -7.08
N PRO A 87 13.33 -2.81 -7.04
CA PRO A 87 12.60 -3.66 -7.97
C PRO A 87 11.08 -3.52 -7.86
N LEU A 88 10.53 -3.36 -6.65
CA LEU A 88 9.08 -3.19 -6.48
C LEU A 88 8.61 -1.80 -6.87
N ILE A 89 9.41 -0.76 -6.61
CA ILE A 89 9.10 0.59 -7.08
C ILE A 89 9.01 0.59 -8.60
N THR A 90 10.00 -0.01 -9.29
CA THR A 90 10.00 -0.15 -10.75
C THR A 90 8.79 -0.95 -11.24
N ALA A 91 8.48 -2.08 -10.61
CA ALA A 91 7.32 -2.89 -10.96
C ALA A 91 6.00 -2.14 -10.73
N THR A 92 5.91 -1.32 -9.69
CA THR A 92 4.73 -0.51 -9.36
C THR A 92 4.51 0.56 -10.42
N LYS A 93 5.57 1.27 -10.82
CA LYS A 93 5.51 2.25 -11.91
C LYS A 93 5.10 1.62 -13.23
N ALA A 94 5.64 0.44 -13.55
CA ALA A 94 5.28 -0.29 -14.76
C ALA A 94 3.79 -0.71 -14.77
N ARG A 95 3.29 -1.23 -13.64
CA ARG A 95 1.86 -1.58 -13.49
C ARG A 95 0.96 -0.36 -13.57
N TRP A 96 1.35 0.74 -12.93
CA TRP A 96 0.60 1.99 -13.00
C TRP A 96 0.46 2.45 -14.45
N LYS A 97 1.58 2.58 -15.18
CA LYS A 97 1.58 3.00 -16.58
C LYS A 97 0.73 2.08 -17.48
N ALA A 98 0.64 0.79 -17.15
CA ALA A 98 -0.16 -0.16 -17.91
C ALA A 98 -1.68 0.00 -17.64
N LEU A 99 -2.07 0.30 -16.40
CA LEU A 99 -3.47 0.44 -16.00
C LEU A 99 -4.02 1.86 -16.24
N PHE A 100 -3.19 2.87 -16.04
CA PHE A 100 -3.54 4.30 -16.12
C PHE A 100 -2.57 5.02 -17.08
N PRO A 101 -2.61 4.73 -18.39
CA PRO A 101 -1.61 5.23 -19.34
C PRO A 101 -1.62 6.75 -19.52
N SER A 102 -2.74 7.41 -19.21
CA SER A 102 -2.94 8.86 -19.31
C SER A 102 -2.83 9.59 -17.99
N GLU A 103 -2.64 8.89 -16.87
CA GLU A 103 -2.68 9.49 -15.53
C GLU A 103 -1.37 9.24 -14.77
N SER A 104 -0.92 10.24 -14.04
CA SER A 104 0.20 10.10 -13.11
C SER A 104 -0.32 10.01 -11.68
N PRO A 105 0.34 9.25 -10.79
CA PRO A 105 -0.01 9.31 -9.38
C PRO A 105 0.14 10.74 -8.86
N LEU A 106 -0.73 11.14 -7.92
CA LEU A 106 -0.67 12.46 -7.32
C LEU A 106 0.67 12.70 -6.60
N LEU A 107 1.21 13.90 -6.82
CA LEU A 107 2.43 14.40 -6.17
C LEU A 107 2.05 15.45 -5.12
N SER A 108 1.39 15.01 -4.05
CA SER A 108 0.91 15.89 -2.98
C SER A 108 1.38 15.41 -1.61
N GLY A 109 1.33 16.30 -0.62
CA GLY A 109 1.58 15.94 0.77
C GLY A 109 0.51 15.00 1.31
N ARG A 110 0.89 14.13 2.25
CA ARG A 110 -0.02 13.11 2.80
C ARG A 110 -1.34 13.69 3.33
N SER A 111 -1.28 14.81 4.04
CA SER A 111 -2.47 15.45 4.62
C SER A 111 -3.51 15.85 3.57
N LEU A 112 -3.09 16.19 2.35
CA LEU A 112 -3.98 16.49 1.24
C LEU A 112 -4.49 15.21 0.59
N LEU A 113 -3.64 14.20 0.43
CA LEU A 113 -4.00 12.93 -0.20
C LEU A 113 -5.03 12.13 0.61
N LEU A 114 -5.03 12.29 1.93
CA LEU A 114 -5.94 11.60 2.85
C LEU A 114 -7.24 12.36 3.13
N GLN A 115 -7.44 13.53 2.53
CA GLN A 115 -8.76 14.18 2.60
C GLN A 115 -9.81 13.30 1.88
N GLU A 116 -11.05 13.38 2.33
CA GLU A 116 -12.16 12.76 1.61
C GLU A 116 -12.32 13.41 0.22
N PHE A 117 -12.97 12.69 -0.70
CA PHE A 117 -13.24 13.19 -2.05
C PHE A 117 -13.87 14.59 -1.98
N GLU A 118 -13.35 15.56 -2.74
CA GLU A 118 -13.92 16.92 -2.86
C GLU A 118 -15.24 16.94 -3.67
N ASP A 119 -16.01 15.84 -3.70
CA ASP A 119 -17.21 15.68 -4.53
C ASP A 119 -18.53 16.03 -3.81
N ASP A 120 -18.48 16.67 -2.63
CA ASP A 120 -19.66 17.21 -1.93
C ASP A 120 -19.80 18.75 -2.09
N ILE A 121 -19.94 19.25 -3.33
CA ILE A 121 -20.62 20.53 -3.66
C ILE A 121 -21.40 20.41 -4.97
#